data_AF-A0ABD5SIM1-F1
#
_entry.id   AF-A0ABD5SIM1-F1
#
_cell.length_a   1.000
_cell.length_b   1.000
_cell.length_c   1.000
_cell.angle_alpha   90.00
_cell.angle_beta   90.00
_cell.angle_gamma   90.00
#
_symmetry.space_group_name_H-M   'P 1'
#
loop_
_entity.id
_entity.type
_entity.pdbx_description
1 polymer ?
#
loop_
_entity_poly.entity_id
_entity_poly.type
_entity_poly.pdbx_seq_one_letter_code
_entity_poly.pdbx_strand_id
1 'polypeptide(L)'
;AELRAVAADVRGLTDVTASGRTLECTITDPTAKAGVVTALDDAGATIQDVRIEEVSLESLFTALTNGEGSETGNGADTQSGTADETALETETEAAR
;
A
#
# COMPACT_ATOMS: atom_id res chain seq x y z
N ALA A 1 6.89 -4.39 -25.14
CA ALA A 1 5.63 -3.98 -25.79
C ALA A 1 4.53 -5.01 -25.55
N GLU A 2 4.79 -6.30 -25.77
CA GLU A 2 3.82 -7.38 -25.52
C GLU A 2 3.32 -7.44 -24.07
N LEU A 3 4.20 -7.38 -23.07
CA LEU A 3 3.79 -7.41 -21.65
C LEU A 3 2.87 -6.25 -21.26
N ARG A 4 3.03 -5.07 -21.87
CA ARG A 4 2.11 -3.94 -21.66
C ARG A 4 0.73 -4.26 -22.21
N ALA A 5 0.66 -4.90 -23.38
CA ALA A 5 -0.61 -5.29 -24.00
C ALA A 5 -1.31 -6.36 -23.17
N VAL A 6 -0.56 -7.33 -22.62
CA VAL A 6 -1.09 -8.35 -21.70
C VAL A 6 -1.69 -7.70 -20.45
N ALA A 7 -0.96 -6.79 -19.81
CA ALA A 7 -1.48 -6.08 -18.64
C ALA A 7 -2.74 -5.26 -18.99
N ALA A 8 -2.77 -4.58 -20.14
CA ALA A 8 -3.92 -3.78 -20.56
C ALA A 8 -5.19 -4.60 -20.87
N ASP A 9 -5.07 -5.91 -21.11
CA ASP A 9 -6.22 -6.81 -21.34
C ASP A 9 -6.90 -7.23 -20.02
N VAL A 10 -6.22 -7.04 -18.88
CA VAL A 10 -6.77 -7.38 -17.57
C VAL A 10 -7.91 -6.43 -17.21
N ARG A 11 -9.10 -6.98 -16.94
CA ARG A 11 -10.25 -6.20 -16.48
C ARG A 11 -9.96 -5.54 -15.14
N GLY A 12 -10.39 -4.29 -15.00
CA GLY A 12 -10.20 -3.50 -13.79
C GLY A 12 -8.99 -2.55 -13.84
N LEU A 13 -8.28 -2.50 -14.98
CA LEU A 13 -7.25 -1.51 -15.25
C LEU A 13 -7.80 -0.38 -16.13
N THR A 14 -7.35 0.85 -15.87
CA THR A 14 -7.71 2.04 -16.67
C THR A 14 -6.53 2.65 -17.40
N ASP A 15 -5.31 2.45 -16.91
CA ASP A 15 -4.10 2.87 -17.61
C ASP A 15 -2.95 1.88 -17.36
N VAL A 16 -2.11 1.72 -18.37
CA VAL A 16 -0.86 0.96 -18.27
C VAL A 16 0.22 1.72 -19.01
N THR A 17 1.26 2.13 -18.29
CA THR A 17 2.43 2.82 -18.83
C THR A 17 3.68 1.98 -18.61
N ALA A 18 4.55 1.91 -19.62
CA ALA A 18 5.77 1.12 -19.57
C ALA A 18 6.99 2.03 -19.60
N SER A 19 7.84 1.91 -18.59
CA SER A 19 9.03 2.72 -18.39
C SER A 19 10.24 1.81 -18.15
N GLY A 20 11.01 1.53 -19.20
CA GLY A 20 12.16 0.64 -19.13
C GLY A 20 11.77 -0.79 -18.76
N ARG A 21 12.02 -1.18 -17.50
CA ARG A 21 11.67 -2.51 -16.94
C ARG A 21 10.49 -2.47 -15.97
N THR A 22 9.89 -1.30 -15.78
CA THR A 22 8.79 -1.08 -14.85
C THR A 22 7.50 -0.89 -15.61
N LEU A 23 6.44 -1.56 -15.15
CA LEU A 23 5.07 -1.32 -15.58
C LEU A 23 4.34 -0.58 -14.47
N GLU A 24 3.77 0.57 -14.81
CA GLU A 24 2.91 1.35 -13.93
C GLU A 24 1.47 1.14 -14.39
N CYS A 25 0.61 0.67 -13.49
CA CYS A 25 -0.77 0.31 -13.81
C CYS A 25 -1.72 1.07 -12.90
N THR A 26 -2.69 1.77 -13.48
CA THR A 26 -3.81 2.34 -12.73
C THR A 26 -4.93 1.31 -12.66
N ILE A 27 -5.29 0.92 -11.44
CA ILE A 27 -6.27 -0.14 -11.16
C ILE A 27 -7.48 0.47 -10.47
N THR A 28 -8.67 0.30 -11.05
CA THR A 28 -9.95 0.71 -10.45
C THR A 28 -10.63 -0.37 -9.63
N ASP A 29 -10.34 -1.64 -9.92
CA ASP A 29 -10.86 -2.78 -9.15
C ASP A 29 -9.71 -3.43 -8.36
N PRO A 30 -9.70 -3.34 -7.02
CA PRO A 30 -8.66 -3.93 -6.20
C PRO A 30 -8.44 -5.43 -6.45
N THR A 31 -9.46 -6.16 -6.88
CA THR A 31 -9.34 -7.60 -7.15
C THR A 31 -8.48 -7.90 -8.38
N ALA A 32 -8.34 -6.93 -9.30
CA ALA A 32 -7.52 -7.07 -10.49
C ALA A 32 -6.00 -7.06 -10.21
N LYS A 33 -5.56 -6.61 -9.03
CA LYS A 33 -4.14 -6.57 -8.63
C LYS A 33 -3.47 -7.95 -8.73
N ALA A 34 -4.13 -8.99 -8.23
CA ALA A 34 -3.61 -10.35 -8.34
C ALA A 34 -3.64 -10.85 -9.80
N GLY A 35 -4.72 -10.53 -10.53
CA GLY A 35 -4.89 -10.93 -11.93
C GLY A 35 -3.80 -10.37 -12.84
N VAL A 36 -3.37 -9.13 -12.64
CA VAL A 36 -2.29 -8.55 -13.47
C VAL A 36 -0.94 -9.22 -13.23
N VAL A 37 -0.64 -9.56 -11.97
CA VAL A 37 0.60 -10.27 -11.61
C VAL A 37 0.62 -11.65 -12.25
N THR A 38 -0.47 -12.41 -12.12
CA THR A 38 -0.59 -13.74 -12.73
C THR A 38 -0.51 -13.68 -14.26
N ALA A 39 -1.22 -12.74 -14.90
CA ALA A 39 -1.18 -12.60 -16.35
C ALA A 39 0.21 -12.25 -16.88
N LEU A 40 0.98 -11.44 -16.16
CA LEU A 40 2.35 -11.11 -16.51
C LEU A 40 3.29 -12.30 -16.34
N ASP A 41 3.14 -13.06 -15.26
CA ASP A 41 3.90 -14.30 -15.03
C ASP A 41 3.62 -15.35 -16.11
N ASP A 42 2.34 -15.58 -16.44
CA ASP A 42 1.90 -16.48 -17.52
C ASP A 42 2.45 -16.07 -18.89
N ALA A 43 2.61 -14.77 -19.12
CA ALA A 43 3.23 -14.23 -20.33
C ALA A 43 4.78 -14.33 -20.33
N GLY A 44 5.37 -14.92 -19.29
CA GLY A 44 6.81 -15.17 -19.16
C GLY A 44 7.60 -14.01 -18.55
N ALA A 45 6.94 -13.05 -17.89
CA ALA A 45 7.65 -11.98 -17.18
C ALA A 45 8.17 -12.48 -15.83
N THR A 46 9.42 -12.16 -15.50
CA THR A 46 9.94 -12.34 -14.13
C THR A 46 9.72 -11.07 -13.33
N ILE A 47 8.80 -11.12 -12.37
CA ILE A 47 8.49 -10.00 -11.48
C ILE A 47 9.49 -10.01 -10.31
N GLN A 48 10.29 -8.95 -10.19
CA GLN A 48 11.30 -8.83 -9.12
C GLN A 48 10.79 -8.05 -7.91
N ASP A 49 9.92 -7.08 -8.15
CA ASP A 49 9.41 -6.16 -7.13
C ASP A 49 8.00 -5.71 -7.52
N VAL A 50 7.13 -5.54 -6.53
CA VAL A 50 5.77 -5.02 -6.69
C VAL A 50 5.54 -3.96 -5.64
N ARG A 51 5.32 -2.72 -6.09
CA ARG A 51 4.87 -1.61 -5.26
C ARG A 51 3.40 -1.32 -5.53
N ILE A 52 2.61 -1.16 -4.46
CA ILE A 52 1.20 -0.79 -4.52
C ILE A 52 1.06 0.54 -3.79
N GLU A 53 0.55 1.56 -4.48
CA GLU A 53 0.27 2.87 -3.91
C GLU A 53 -1.24 3.09 -3.92
N GLU A 54 -1.79 3.47 -2.76
CA GLU A 54 -3.20 3.82 -2.62
C GLU A 54 -3.26 5.25 -2.15
N VAL A 55 -3.82 6.14 -2.99
CA VAL A 55 -4.00 7.53 -2.60
C VAL A 55 -5.28 7.63 -1.79
N SER A 56 -5.16 8.08 -0.54
CA SER A 56 -6.34 8.30 0.30
C SER A 56 -7.15 9.50 -0.19
N LEU A 57 -8.46 9.49 0.05
CA LEU A 57 -9.32 10.65 -0.27
C LEU A 57 -8.90 11.90 0.49
N GLU A 58 -8.40 11.74 1.71
CA GLU A 58 -7.86 12.85 2.51
C GLU A 58 -6.61 13.44 1.86
N SER A 59 -5.68 12.59 1.41
CA SER A 59 -4.48 13.02 0.68
C SER A 59 -4.83 13.74 -0.63
N LEU A 60 -5.84 13.24 -1.38
CA LEU A 60 -6.34 13.91 -2.59
C LEU A 60 -7.01 15.25 -2.28
N PHE A 61 -7.81 15.30 -1.22
CA PHE A 61 -8.47 16.52 -0.78
C PHE A 61 -7.44 17.58 -0.39
N THR A 62 -6.50 17.23 0.48
CA THR A 62 -5.38 18.08 0.92
C THR A 62 -4.57 18.57 -0.28
N ALA A 63 -4.22 17.69 -1.23
CA ALA A 63 -3.49 18.09 -2.43
C ALA A 63 -4.26 19.11 -3.28
N LEU A 64 -5.57 18.89 -3.45
CA LEU A 64 -6.44 19.77 -4.24
C LEU A 64 -6.73 21.11 -3.55
N THR A 65 -6.91 21.12 -2.23
CA THR A 65 -7.30 22.33 -1.49
C THR A 65 -6.13 23.14 -0.96
N ASN A 66 -5.00 22.50 -0.66
CA ASN A 66 -3.84 23.15 -0.07
C ASN A 66 -2.76 23.48 -1.11
N GLY A 67 -2.87 22.95 -2.34
CA GLY A 67 -1.96 23.20 -3.45
C GLY A 67 -0.54 22.74 -3.14
N GLU A 68 -0.18 21.51 -3.55
CA GLU A 68 1.19 20.94 -3.52
C GLU A 68 2.14 21.56 -2.48
N GLY A 69 1.88 21.29 -1.20
CA GLY A 69 2.59 21.90 -0.08
C GLY A 69 2.98 20.89 0.99
N SER A 70 4.03 20.12 0.71
CA SER A 70 4.93 19.47 1.69
C SER A 70 4.37 18.36 2.58
N GLU A 71 4.49 17.10 2.12
CA GLU A 71 4.61 15.93 3.02
C GLU A 71 5.70 14.99 2.49
N THR A 72 6.96 15.33 2.80
CA THR A 72 8.10 14.43 2.67
C THR A 72 7.86 13.19 3.52
N GLY A 73 7.97 12.00 2.90
CA GLY A 73 7.65 10.72 3.51
C GLY A 73 8.26 10.51 4.89
N ASN A 74 7.45 10.02 5.81
CA ASN A 74 7.89 9.58 7.12
C ASN A 74 7.48 8.11 7.34
N GLY A 75 8.21 7.21 6.68
CA GLY A 75 8.32 5.82 7.11
C GLY A 75 9.20 5.77 8.35
N ALA A 76 8.59 5.78 9.52
CA ALA A 76 9.26 5.46 10.78
C ALA A 76 8.21 5.01 11.82
N ASP A 77 7.64 3.83 11.62
CA ASP A 77 7.05 3.05 12.70
C ASP A 77 8.18 2.61 13.66
N THR A 78 8.61 3.51 14.53
CA THR A 78 9.32 3.14 15.76
C THR A 78 8.28 3.02 16.86
N GLN A 79 7.81 1.79 17.06
CA GLN A 79 6.93 1.40 18.15
C GLN A 79 7.66 1.60 19.50
N SER A 80 7.56 2.80 20.06
CA SER A 80 7.97 3.11 21.43
C SER A 80 6.86 2.64 22.38
N GLY A 81 6.99 1.43 22.90
CA GLY A 81 6.13 0.90 23.95
C GLY A 81 6.42 1.59 25.28
N THR A 82 5.65 2.62 25.62
CA THR A 82 5.56 3.16 26.98
C THR A 82 4.42 2.42 27.68
N ALA A 83 4.74 1.40 28.46
CA ALA A 83 3.80 0.81 29.41
C ALA A 83 3.98 1.53 30.75
N ASP A 84 3.11 2.51 31.00
CA ASP A 84 3.00 3.22 32.26
C ASP A 84 1.93 2.53 33.14
N GLU A 85 2.44 2.09 34.29
CA GLU A 85 1.90 1.57 35.55
C GLU A 85 0.38 1.54 35.79
N THR A 86 -0.13 0.37 36.21
CA THR A 86 -1.28 0.29 37.13
C THR A 86 -0.86 -0.42 38.40
N ALA A 87 -0.75 0.37 39.47
CA ALA A 87 -0.50 -0.05 40.83
C ALA A 87 -1.62 -0.98 41.35
N LEU A 88 -1.22 -2.10 41.97
CA LEU A 88 -2.05 -2.80 42.95
C LEU A 88 -1.25 -2.94 44.24
N GLU A 89 -1.41 -1.96 45.12
CA GLU A 89 -1.12 -2.13 46.54
C GLU A 89 -2.10 -3.17 47.11
N THR A 90 -1.58 -4.27 47.65
CA THR A 90 -2.38 -5.25 48.40
C THR A 90 -1.89 -5.26 49.84
N GLU A 91 -2.53 -4.46 50.69
CA GLU A 91 -2.48 -4.62 52.14
C GLU A 91 -3.72 -5.40 52.62
N THR A 92 -3.43 -6.59 53.18
CA THR A 92 -3.99 -7.24 54.38
C THR A 92 -5.51 -7.43 54.56
N GLU A 93 -5.95 -8.70 54.67
CA GLU A 93 -6.76 -9.15 55.84
C GLU A 93 -6.70 -10.68 56.02
N ALA A 94 -6.61 -11.09 57.29
CA ALA A 94 -6.49 -12.45 57.80
C ALA A 94 -7.86 -13.15 57.95
N ALA A 95 -7.95 -14.43 57.58
CA ALA A 95 -8.96 -15.36 58.12
C ALA A 95 -8.58 -16.83 57.85
N ARG A 96 -7.94 -17.48 58.82
CA ARG A 96 -8.33 -18.80 59.40
C ARG A 96 -7.34 -19.29 60.43
#